data_AF-A0A9W8DXB1-F1
#
_entry.id   AF-A0A9W8DXB1-F1
#
_cell.length_a   1.000
_cell.length_b   1.000
_cell.length_c   1.000
_cell.angle_alpha   90.00
_cell.angle_beta   90.00
_cell.angle_gamma   90.00
#
_symmetry.space_group_name_H-M   'P 1'
#
loop_
_entity.id
_entity.type
_entity.pdbx_description
1 polymer ?
#
loop_
_entity_poly.entity_id
_entity_poly.type
_entity_poly.pdbx_seq_one_letter_code
_entity_poly.pdbx_strand_id
1 'polypeptide(L)'
;RLKCARHNAEVYGVADRIEFIHGDFMQLAPHLKADVVFLSPPWGGPEYNQSDTYDLDLMEPVNGLELYKVARRITPDIAYFLPRNCEPDQIGQLDPGRNVEIEMNYLFGYLKAITAYFGELVGDTSDAMAVDNPEEFDM
;
A
#
# COMPACT_ATOMS: atom_id res chain seq x y z
N ARG A 1 3.63 4.08 19.48
CA ARG A 1 2.97 3.36 18.36
C ARG A 1 3.16 1.84 18.47
N LEU A 2 4.40 1.33 18.54
CA LEU A 2 4.63 -0.13 18.63
C LEU A 2 3.95 -0.83 19.83
N LYS A 3 3.93 -0.18 21.02
CA LYS A 3 3.19 -0.69 22.19
C LYS A 3 1.68 -0.86 21.92
N CYS A 4 1.06 0.09 21.22
CA CYS A 4 -0.35 0.02 20.84
C CYS A 4 -0.59 -1.11 19.84
N ALA A 5 0.30 -1.30 18.86
CA ALA A 5 0.18 -2.39 17.89
C ALA A 5 0.25 -3.77 18.58
N ARG A 6 1.18 -3.95 19.53
CA ARG A 6 1.27 -5.18 20.32
C ARG A 6 0.02 -5.41 21.16
N HIS A 7 -0.45 -4.39 21.86
CA HIS A 7 -1.69 -4.48 22.64
C HIS A 7 -2.90 -4.84 21.77
N ASN A 8 -3.04 -4.22 20.60
CA ASN A 8 -4.11 -4.57 19.65
C ASN A 8 -3.97 -6.03 19.21
N ALA A 9 -2.78 -6.50 18.85
CA ALA A 9 -2.57 -7.89 18.46
C ALA A 9 -2.94 -8.89 19.59
N GLU A 10 -2.70 -8.53 20.85
CA GLU A 10 -3.14 -9.31 22.02
C GLU A 10 -4.67 -9.35 22.12
N VAL A 11 -5.33 -8.20 21.96
CA VAL A 11 -6.81 -8.10 21.96
C VAL A 11 -7.43 -8.96 20.85
N TYR A 12 -6.82 -8.99 19.67
CA TYR A 12 -7.27 -9.80 18.54
C TYR A 12 -6.76 -11.26 18.58
N GLY A 13 -5.98 -11.66 19.59
CA GLY A 13 -5.52 -13.04 19.78
C GLY A 13 -4.54 -13.55 18.72
N VAL A 14 -3.77 -12.66 18.10
CA VAL A 14 -2.80 -12.98 17.02
C VAL A 14 -1.37 -12.54 17.32
N ALA A 15 -1.10 -12.10 18.56
CA ALA A 15 0.22 -11.61 18.97
C ALA A 15 1.34 -12.66 18.80
N ASP A 16 1.02 -13.94 18.87
CA ASP A 16 1.94 -15.06 18.65
C ASP A 16 2.43 -15.18 17.19
N ARG A 17 1.76 -14.52 16.25
CA ARG A 17 2.08 -14.54 14.82
C ARG A 17 2.88 -13.34 14.34
N ILE A 18 3.24 -12.41 15.23
CA ILE A 18 3.84 -11.12 14.87
C ILE A 18 5.13 -10.87 15.65
N GLU A 19 6.23 -10.69 14.93
CA GLU A 19 7.47 -10.14 15.49
C GLU A 19 7.49 -8.61 15.38
N PHE A 20 7.56 -7.93 16.53
CA PHE A 20 7.56 -6.46 16.58
C PHE A 20 8.98 -5.90 16.67
N ILE A 21 9.45 -5.28 15.59
CA ILE A 21 10.77 -4.62 15.52
C ILE A 21 10.59 -3.11 15.62
N HIS A 22 11.30 -2.45 16.55
CA HIS A 22 11.36 -0.99 16.62
C HIS A 22 12.60 -0.48 15.90
N GLY A 23 12.42 0.12 14.72
CA GLY A 23 13.52 0.71 13.97
C GLY A 23 13.07 1.40 12.69
N ASP A 24 14.04 1.97 11.99
CA ASP A 24 13.86 2.60 10.69
C ASP A 24 13.87 1.51 9.59
N PHE A 25 12.77 1.40 8.84
CA PHE A 25 12.63 0.42 7.77
C PHE A 25 13.75 0.54 6.73
N MET A 26 14.22 1.76 6.40
CA MET A 26 15.27 1.96 5.41
C MET A 26 16.60 1.33 5.83
N GLN A 27 16.86 1.27 7.14
CA GLN A 27 18.06 0.66 7.71
C GLN A 27 17.89 -0.85 7.94
N LEU A 28 16.67 -1.29 8.23
CA LEU A 28 16.35 -2.69 8.50
C LEU A 28 16.22 -3.52 7.23
N ALA A 29 15.64 -2.95 6.17
CA ALA A 29 15.29 -3.65 4.92
C ALA A 29 16.40 -4.52 4.32
N PRO A 30 17.69 -4.11 4.28
CA PRO A 30 18.77 -4.95 3.75
C PRO A 30 18.99 -6.27 4.49
N HIS A 31 18.46 -6.40 5.72
CA HIS A 31 18.63 -7.57 6.59
C HIS A 31 17.35 -8.40 6.73
N LEU A 32 16.24 -7.95 6.13
CA LEU A 32 14.95 -8.63 6.17
C LEU A 32 14.83 -9.64 5.01
N LYS A 33 14.06 -10.70 5.25
CA LYS A 33 13.63 -11.65 4.24
C LYS A 33 12.14 -11.91 4.46
N ALA A 34 11.35 -11.80 3.41
CA ALA A 34 9.92 -12.02 3.44
C ALA A 34 9.45 -12.36 2.03
N ASP A 35 8.35 -13.11 1.93
CA ASP A 35 7.71 -13.38 0.64
C ASP A 35 6.99 -12.13 0.12
N VAL A 36 6.38 -11.34 1.01
CA VAL A 36 5.60 -10.14 0.67
C VAL A 36 6.01 -8.94 1.53
N VAL A 37 5.97 -7.73 0.95
CA VAL A 37 6.10 -6.47 1.68
C VAL A 37 4.84 -5.61 1.52
N PHE A 38 4.26 -5.19 2.65
CA PHE A 38 3.19 -4.20 2.69
C PHE A 38 3.73 -2.83 3.08
N LEU A 39 3.55 -1.83 2.21
CA LEU A 39 3.96 -0.44 2.43
C LEU A 39 2.74 0.42 2.76
N SER A 40 2.73 0.99 3.97
CA SER A 40 1.78 2.02 4.39
C SER A 40 2.53 3.17 5.07
N PRO A 41 3.35 3.93 4.32
CA PRO A 41 4.10 5.05 4.86
C PRO A 41 3.16 6.18 5.31
N PRO A 42 3.63 7.13 6.12
CA PRO A 42 2.88 8.36 6.37
C PRO A 42 2.72 9.16 5.07
N TRP A 43 1.56 9.77 4.87
CA TRP A 43 1.25 10.57 3.67
C TRP A 43 1.32 12.09 3.93
N GLY A 44 1.81 12.51 5.09
CA GLY A 44 1.82 13.93 5.49
C GLY A 44 0.59 14.40 6.28
N GLY A 45 -0.28 13.47 6.75
CA GLY A 45 -1.49 13.82 7.51
C GLY A 45 -2.66 14.25 6.62
N PRO A 46 -3.81 14.67 7.18
CA PRO A 46 -5.00 15.07 6.41
C PRO A 46 -4.75 16.07 5.26
N GLU A 47 -3.65 16.81 5.37
CA GLU A 47 -3.13 17.77 4.39
C GLU A 47 -2.81 17.15 3.02
N TYR A 48 -2.64 15.82 2.92
CA TYR A 48 -2.41 15.12 1.65
C TYR A 48 -3.52 15.39 0.59
N ASN A 49 -4.71 15.78 1.05
CA ASN A 49 -5.87 16.09 0.21
C ASN A 49 -5.96 17.57 -0.22
N GLN A 50 -4.96 18.41 0.09
CA GLN A 50 -4.99 19.83 -0.30
C GLN A 50 -4.68 20.05 -1.80
N SER A 51 -4.00 19.08 -2.42
CA SER A 51 -3.73 19.07 -3.86
C SER A 51 -4.66 18.07 -4.55
N ASP A 52 -5.05 18.38 -5.79
CA ASP A 52 -5.85 17.49 -6.64
C ASP A 52 -5.11 16.18 -6.93
N THR A 53 -3.77 16.23 -6.97
CA THR A 53 -2.90 15.07 -7.20
C THR A 53 -1.86 14.97 -6.09
N TYR A 54 -1.65 13.76 -5.57
CA TYR A 54 -0.59 13.43 -4.62
C TYR A 54 0.62 12.87 -5.37
N ASP A 55 1.72 13.62 -5.32
CA ASP A 55 2.99 13.26 -5.94
C ASP A 55 3.80 12.36 -4.99
N LEU A 56 4.07 11.12 -5.42
CA LEU A 56 4.87 10.16 -4.65
C LEU A 56 6.29 10.66 -4.39
N ASP A 57 6.82 11.55 -5.22
CA ASP A 57 8.17 12.08 -5.03
C ASP A 57 8.27 13.04 -3.85
N LEU A 58 7.15 13.67 -3.50
CA LEU A 58 7.01 14.58 -2.36
C LEU A 58 6.65 13.85 -1.06
N MET A 59 6.56 12.52 -1.09
CA MET A 59 6.28 11.73 0.11
C MET A 59 7.41 11.91 1.14
N GLU A 60 7.03 12.21 2.38
CA GLU A 60 7.93 12.32 3.52
C GLU A 60 7.60 11.25 4.58
N PRO A 61 8.59 10.72 5.31
CA PRO A 61 10.00 11.15 5.37
C PRO A 61 10.90 10.56 4.28
N VAL A 62 10.35 9.69 3.42
CA VAL A 62 11.10 9.03 2.34
C VAL A 62 10.29 9.15 1.06
N ASN A 63 10.94 9.60 0.00
CA ASN A 63 10.40 9.61 -1.35
C ASN A 63 9.78 8.24 -1.71
N GLY A 64 8.58 8.25 -2.29
CA GLY A 64 7.77 7.05 -2.50
C GLY A 64 8.43 6.03 -3.44
N LEU A 65 9.19 6.50 -4.44
CA LEU A 65 9.97 5.65 -5.34
C LEU A 65 11.18 5.03 -4.64
N GLU A 66 11.91 5.79 -3.82
CA GLU A 66 13.03 5.23 -3.06
C GLU A 66 12.56 4.20 -2.03
N LEU A 67 11.41 4.42 -1.39
CA LEU A 67 10.80 3.44 -0.50
C LEU A 67 10.44 2.15 -1.25
N TYR A 68 9.83 2.27 -2.43
CA TYR A 68 9.51 1.13 -3.30
C TYR A 68 10.78 0.36 -3.69
N LYS A 69 11.84 1.04 -4.14
CA LYS A 69 13.11 0.40 -4.51
C LYS A 69 13.75 -0.37 -3.35
N VAL A 70 13.64 0.14 -2.12
CA VAL A 70 14.13 -0.55 -0.93
C VAL A 70 13.30 -1.80 -0.62
N ALA A 71 11.97 -1.71 -0.68
CA ALA A 71 11.09 -2.87 -0.54
C ALA A 71 11.37 -3.93 -1.62
N ARG A 72 11.61 -3.51 -2.87
CA ARG A 72 11.88 -4.37 -4.02
C ARG A 72 13.14 -5.24 -3.88
N ARG A 73 14.08 -4.83 -3.01
CA ARG A 73 15.27 -5.63 -2.66
C ARG A 73 14.95 -6.81 -1.73
N ILE A 74 13.82 -6.75 -1.02
CA ILE A 74 13.35 -7.85 -0.17
C ILE A 74 12.58 -8.86 -1.02
N THR A 75 11.64 -8.39 -1.84
CA THR A 75 10.75 -9.23 -2.67
C THR A 75 10.17 -8.46 -3.87
N PRO A 76 9.81 -9.11 -5.00
CA PRO A 76 8.90 -8.56 -6.01
C PRO A 76 7.49 -8.26 -5.55
N ASP A 77 7.00 -8.99 -4.56
CA ASP A 77 5.58 -9.04 -4.24
C ASP A 77 5.26 -7.97 -3.19
N ILE A 78 4.79 -6.83 -3.68
CA ILE A 78 4.61 -5.62 -2.88
C ILE A 78 3.15 -5.17 -2.98
N ALA A 79 2.55 -4.85 -1.84
CA ALA A 79 1.29 -4.14 -1.75
C ALA A 79 1.56 -2.74 -1.18
N TYR A 80 1.20 -1.69 -1.93
CA TYR A 80 1.50 -0.31 -1.58
C TYR A 80 0.20 0.47 -1.36
N PHE A 81 -0.09 0.78 -0.10
CA PHE A 81 -1.25 1.56 0.30
C PHE A 81 -0.96 3.06 0.17
N LEU A 82 -1.73 3.73 -0.69
CA LEU A 82 -1.46 5.09 -1.17
C LEU A 82 -2.70 6.00 -1.03
N PRO A 83 -2.48 7.33 -0.98
CA PRO A 83 -3.55 8.31 -1.09
C PRO A 83 -4.44 8.09 -2.32
N ARG A 84 -5.75 8.34 -2.17
CA ARG A 84 -6.74 8.20 -3.24
C ARG A 84 -6.49 9.09 -4.47
N ASN A 85 -5.70 10.15 -4.31
CA ASN A 85 -5.39 11.15 -5.32
C ASN A 85 -3.98 10.95 -5.91
N CYS A 86 -3.34 9.80 -5.71
CA CYS A 86 -2.10 9.47 -6.43
C CYS A 86 -2.36 9.27 -7.93
N GLU A 87 -1.46 9.78 -8.76
CA GLU A 87 -1.53 9.65 -10.23
C GLU A 87 -1.19 8.19 -10.65
N PRO A 88 -2.10 7.48 -11.35
CA PRO A 88 -1.85 6.13 -11.82
C PRO A 88 -0.56 5.96 -12.65
N ASP A 89 -0.23 6.94 -13.49
CA ASP A 89 0.99 6.90 -14.31
C ASP A 89 2.25 6.89 -13.44
N GLN A 90 2.24 7.62 -12.31
CA GLN A 90 3.38 7.63 -11.39
C GLN A 90 3.51 6.29 -10.65
N ILE A 91 2.39 5.65 -10.34
CA ILE A 91 2.36 4.30 -9.74
C ILE A 91 2.92 3.28 -10.74
N GLY A 92 2.51 3.34 -12.01
CA GLY A 92 3.04 2.47 -13.07
C GLY A 92 4.55 2.65 -13.30
N GLN A 93 5.08 3.85 -13.07
CA GLN A 93 6.52 4.12 -13.15
C GLN A 93 7.34 3.52 -11.99
N LEU A 94 6.71 3.02 -10.93
CA LEU A 94 7.41 2.36 -9.83
C LEU A 94 8.04 1.03 -10.27
N ASP A 95 7.40 0.27 -11.17
CA ASP A 95 7.94 -0.98 -11.74
C ASP A 95 7.83 -0.99 -13.29
N PRO A 96 8.68 -0.21 -13.99
CA PRO A 96 8.55 0.00 -15.43
C PRO A 96 8.58 -1.29 -16.24
N GLY A 97 7.61 -1.45 -17.14
CA GLY A 97 7.51 -2.61 -18.03
C GLY A 97 6.86 -3.85 -17.39
N ARG A 98 6.31 -3.71 -16.18
CA ARG A 98 5.50 -4.74 -15.52
C ARG A 98 4.08 -4.23 -15.29
N ASN A 99 3.16 -5.17 -15.14
CA ASN A 99 1.79 -4.85 -14.77
C ASN A 99 1.74 -4.43 -13.30
N VAL A 100 0.87 -3.48 -13.01
CA VAL A 100 0.52 -3.05 -11.66
C VAL A 100 -0.99 -3.02 -11.59
N GLU A 101 -1.56 -3.67 -10.58
CA GLU A 101 -2.99 -3.55 -10.28
C GLU A 101 -3.21 -2.41 -9.30
N ILE A 102 -4.23 -1.59 -9.53
CA ILE A 102 -4.63 -0.52 -8.61
C ILE A 102 -6.05 -0.82 -8.14
N GLU A 103 -6.18 -1.26 -6.89
CA GLU A 103 -7.47 -1.48 -6.23
C GLU A 103 -7.93 -0.20 -5.52
N MET A 104 -9.21 0.14 -5.67
CA MET A 104 -9.82 1.30 -5.04
C MET A 104 -10.51 0.93 -3.71
N ASN A 105 -10.09 1.56 -2.61
CA ASN A 105 -10.65 1.28 -1.29
C ASN A 105 -11.80 2.25 -0.95
N TYR A 106 -13.03 1.74 -0.93
CA TYR A 106 -14.23 2.50 -0.58
C TYR A 106 -14.68 2.25 0.87
N LEU A 107 -15.13 3.31 1.53
CA LEU A 107 -15.81 3.22 2.82
C LEU A 107 -17.09 4.06 2.77
N PHE A 108 -18.24 3.40 2.95
CA PHE A 108 -19.57 4.02 2.83
C PHE A 108 -19.78 4.76 1.50
N GLY A 109 -19.34 4.17 0.38
CA GLY A 109 -19.44 4.78 -0.95
C GLY A 109 -18.41 5.87 -1.26
N TYR A 110 -17.56 6.25 -0.30
CA TYR A 110 -16.51 7.25 -0.50
C TYR A 110 -15.16 6.59 -0.72
N LEU A 111 -14.48 6.93 -1.81
CA LEU A 111 -13.09 6.54 -2.04
C LEU A 111 -12.19 7.11 -0.94
N LYS A 112 -11.45 6.25 -0.24
CA LYS A 112 -10.56 6.65 0.87
C LYS A 112 -9.10 6.60 0.50
N ALA A 113 -8.71 5.56 -0.21
CA ALA A 113 -7.33 5.25 -0.57
C ALA A 113 -7.31 4.33 -1.79
N ILE A 114 -6.12 4.06 -2.32
CA ILE A 114 -5.88 3.01 -3.30
C ILE A 114 -4.81 2.04 -2.76
N THR A 115 -4.83 0.81 -3.24
CA THR A 115 -3.78 -0.18 -2.98
C THR A 115 -3.20 -0.60 -4.33
N ALA A 116 -1.90 -0.36 -4.53
CA ALA A 116 -1.20 -0.83 -5.72
C ALA A 116 -0.52 -2.18 -5.44
N TYR A 117 -0.80 -3.19 -6.25
CA TYR A 117 -0.20 -4.53 -6.14
C TYR A 117 0.82 -4.76 -7.25
N PHE A 118 1.97 -5.32 -6.87
CA PHE A 118 3.11 -5.59 -7.75
C PHE A 118 3.53 -7.06 -7.65
N GLY A 119 4.23 -7.55 -8.68
CA GLY A 119 4.71 -8.92 -8.72
C GLY A 119 3.57 -9.91 -8.95
N GLU A 120 3.61 -11.05 -8.25
CA GLU A 120 2.59 -12.10 -8.33
C GLU A 120 1.32 -11.74 -7.53
N LEU A 121 1.28 -10.56 -6.90
CA LEU A 121 0.07 -10.03 -6.25
C LEU A 121 -0.90 -9.38 -7.22
N VAL A 122 -0.48 -9.14 -8.47
CA VAL A 122 -1.38 -8.65 -9.53
C VAL A 122 -2.39 -9.74 -9.84
N GLY A 123 -3.66 -9.45 -9.62
CA GLY A 123 -4.78 -10.36 -9.83
C GLY A 123 -4.94 -10.78 -11.28
N ASP A 124 -5.54 -11.95 -11.46
CA ASP A 124 -5.91 -12.44 -12.77
C ASP A 124 -6.97 -11.51 -13.37
N THR A 125 -6.67 -10.94 -14.55
CA THR A 125 -7.56 -10.00 -15.28
C THR A 125 -8.95 -10.56 -15.64
N SER A 126 -9.27 -11.81 -15.28
CA SER A 126 -10.59 -12.41 -15.43
C SER A 126 -11.65 -11.84 -14.47
N ASP A 127 -11.26 -11.30 -13.31
CA ASP A 127 -12.23 -10.81 -12.30
C ASP A 127 -12.64 -9.34 -12.50
N ALA A 128 -11.83 -8.54 -13.21
CA ALA A 128 -12.11 -7.13 -13.46
C ALA A 128 -13.35 -6.89 -14.36
N MET A 129 -13.84 -7.92 -15.06
CA MET A 129 -15.04 -7.84 -15.90
C MET A 129 -16.35 -8.16 -15.16
N ALA A 130 -16.30 -8.50 -13.88
CA ALA A 130 -17.48 -8.90 -13.11
C ALA A 130 -18.11 -7.78 -12.27
N VAL A 131 -17.46 -6.62 -12.10
CA VAL A 131 -17.84 -5.60 -11.11
C VAL A 131 -18.66 -4.44 -11.70
N ASP A 132 -18.88 -4.39 -13.01
CA ASP A 132 -19.65 -3.31 -13.65
C ASP A 132 -21.15 -3.64 -13.77
N ASN A 133 -21.78 -4.10 -12.68
CA ASN A 133 -23.24 -4.19 -12.59
C ASN A 133 -23.78 -3.13 -11.62
N PRO A 134 -24.21 -1.95 -12.10
CA PRO A 134 -24.62 -0.83 -11.26
C PRO A 134 -25.98 -1.02 -10.54
N GLU A 135 -26.59 -2.20 -10.56
CA GLU A 135 -27.93 -2.43 -10.00
C GLU A 135 -27.98 -2.93 -8.54
N GLU A 136 -26.86 -3.18 -7.86
CA GLU A 136 -26.88 -3.77 -6.50
C GLU A 136 -26.84 -2.80 -5.31
N PHE A 137 -26.91 -1.47 -5.53
CA PHE A 137 -26.83 -0.48 -4.44
C PHE A 137 -28.16 0.17 -4.01
N ASP A 138 -29.31 -0.38 -4.42
CA ASP A 138 -30.62 0.06 -3.93
C ASP A 138 -31.45 -1.13 -3.39
N MET A 139 -31.14 -1.57 -2.17
CA MET A 139 -32.08 -2.26 -1.26
C MET A 139 -31.76 -1.96 0.21
#